data_AF-A0A2N5KCR0-F1
#
_entry.id   AF-A0A2N5KCR0-F1
#
_cell.length_a   1.000
_cell.length_b   1.000
_cell.length_c   1.000
_cell.angle_alpha   90.00
_cell.angle_beta   90.00
_cell.angle_gamma   90.00
#
_symmetry.space_group_name_H-M   'P 1'
#
loop_
_entity.id
_entity.type
_entity.pdbx_description
1 polymer ?
#
loop_
_entity_poly.entity_id
_entity_poly.type
_entity_poly.pdbx_seq_one_letter_code
_entity_poly.pdbx_strand_id
1 'polypeptide(L)' 'MKMSTFTEEQIVQILREAETGEQTIGRVCRTHGISENTFYTWRKKYGGVDVAAIKRLRELEHENVRLKRI' A
#
# COMPACT_ATOMS: atom_id res chain seq x y z
N MET A 1 -15.38 -8.43 -6.60
CA MET A 1 -14.19 -7.58 -6.87
C MET A 1 -13.02 -8.51 -7.12
N LYS A 2 -12.27 -8.36 -8.21
CA LYS A 2 -11.04 -9.14 -8.43
C LYS A 2 -10.15 -8.94 -7.20
N MET A 3 -9.72 -10.03 -6.58
CA MET A 3 -8.76 -9.99 -5.47
C MET A 3 -7.55 -9.19 -5.96
N SER A 4 -7.29 -8.03 -5.36
CA SER A 4 -6.10 -7.24 -5.66
C SER A 4 -4.89 -8.10 -5.35
N THR A 5 -4.04 -8.37 -6.34
CA THR A 5 -2.82 -9.18 -6.17
C THR A 5 -1.85 -8.57 -5.15
N PHE A 6 -2.00 -7.27 -4.87
CA PHE A 6 -1.17 -6.52 -3.93
C PHE A 6 -1.97 -6.16 -2.66
N THR A 7 -1.38 -6.45 -1.52
CA THR A 7 -1.85 -5.97 -0.21
C THR A 7 -1.57 -4.49 -0.04
N GLU A 8 -2.31 -3.83 0.85
CA GLU A 8 -2.12 -2.40 1.14
C GLU A 8 -0.71 -2.11 1.69
N GLU A 9 -0.16 -3.05 2.46
CA GLU A 9 1.21 -2.99 2.96
C GLU A 9 2.23 -2.99 1.81
N GLN A 10 2.06 -3.90 0.83
CA GLN A 10 2.91 -3.94 -0.37
C GLN A 10 2.80 -2.66 -1.19
N ILE A 11 1.58 -2.13 -1.36
CA ILE A 11 1.37 -0.88 -2.09
C ILE A 11 2.14 0.26 -1.45
N VAL A 12 2.07 0.43 -0.14
CA VAL A 12 2.80 1.52 0.54
C VAL A 12 4.31 1.30 0.51
N GLN A 13 4.80 0.06 0.62
CA GLN A 13 6.23 -0.21 0.44
C GLN A 13 6.74 0.21 -0.94
N ILE A 14 5.97 -0.10 -2.00
CA ILE A 14 6.32 0.29 -3.38
C ILE A 14 6.30 1.82 -3.55
N LEU A 15 5.31 2.51 -2.96
CA LEU A 15 5.26 3.98 -2.99
C LEU A 15 6.48 4.59 -2.27
N ARG A 16 6.83 4.07 -1.10
CA ARG A 16 7.97 4.55 -0.32
C ARG A 16 9.30 4.33 -1.03
N GLU A 17 9.48 3.19 -1.71
CA GLU A 17 10.68 2.90 -2.53
C GLU A 17 10.85 3.92 -3.67
N ALA A 18 9.75 4.44 -4.22
CA ALA A 18 9.81 5.52 -5.19
C ALA A 18 10.03 6.91 -4.55
N GLU A 19 9.68 7.09 -3.28
CA GLU A 19 9.88 8.34 -2.53
C GLU A 19 11.30 8.49 -1.97
N THR A 20 12.05 7.39 -1.74
CA THR A 20 13.46 7.48 -1.32
C THR A 20 14.37 8.06 -2.40
N GLY A 21 13.90 8.15 -3.65
CA GLY A 21 14.62 8.79 -4.76
C GLY A 21 15.75 7.94 -5.36
N GLU A 22 15.97 6.72 -4.86
CA GLU A 22 17.02 5.82 -5.35
C GLU A 22 16.69 5.22 -6.73
N GLN A 23 15.40 5.15 -7.08
CA GLN A 23 14.92 4.58 -8.34
C GLN A 23 13.84 5.48 -8.96
N THR A 24 13.83 5.57 -10.30
CA THR A 24 12.74 6.26 -11.01
C THR A 24 11.44 5.46 -10.89
N ILE A 25 10.29 6.16 -10.91
CA ILE A 25 8.97 5.53 -10.85
C ILE A 25 8.82 4.45 -11.94
N GLY A 26 9.30 4.71 -13.15
CA GLY A 26 9.29 3.73 -14.24
C GLY A 26 10.11 2.47 -13.95
N ARG A 27 11.22 2.57 -13.20
CA ARG A 27 12.03 1.41 -12.78
C ARG A 27 11.31 0.63 -11.69
N VAL A 28 10.79 1.30 -10.67
CA VAL A 28 9.98 0.69 -9.60
C VAL A 28 8.79 -0.06 -10.21
N CYS A 29 8.09 0.56 -11.15
CA CYS A 29 6.96 -0.05 -11.85
C CYS A 29 7.35 -1.34 -12.60
N ARG A 30 8.50 -1.34 -13.29
CA ARG A 30 8.99 -2.55 -13.97
C ARG A 30 9.41 -3.65 -12.99
N THR A 31 10.10 -3.30 -11.90
CA THR A 31 10.53 -4.26 -10.87
C THR A 31 9.34 -4.98 -10.25
N HIS A 32 8.26 -4.25 -9.96
CA HIS A 32 7.05 -4.80 -9.32
C HIS A 32 5.98 -5.26 -10.31
N GLY A 33 6.24 -5.16 -11.62
CA GLY A 33 5.30 -5.59 -12.67
C GLY A 33 4.00 -4.78 -12.73
N ILE A 34 4.04 -3.50 -12.33
CA ILE A 34 2.89 -2.60 -12.33
C ILE A 34 3.04 -1.52 -13.40
N SER A 35 1.92 -0.93 -13.83
CA SER A 35 1.95 0.24 -14.70
C SER A 35 2.10 1.53 -13.89
N GLU A 36 2.71 2.56 -14.48
CA GLU A 36 2.83 3.88 -13.84
C GLU A 36 1.46 4.48 -13.48
N ASN A 37 0.43 4.21 -14.29
CA ASN A 37 -0.94 4.62 -13.97
C ASN A 37 -1.45 3.98 -12.67
N THR A 38 -1.11 2.71 -12.43
CA THR A 38 -1.43 2.01 -11.17
C THR A 38 -0.68 2.65 -10.01
N PHE A 39 0.60 2.94 -10.20
CA PHE A 39 1.43 3.62 -9.20
C PHE A 39 0.84 4.97 -8.79
N TYR A 40 0.46 5.84 -9.74
CA TYR A 40 -0.13 7.14 -9.41
C TYR A 40 -1.51 7.02 -8.78
N THR A 41 -2.31 6.02 -9.17
CA THR A 41 -3.59 5.71 -8.52
C THR A 41 -3.38 5.32 -7.06
N TRP A 42 -2.38 4.47 -6.78
CA TRP A 42 -1.99 4.11 -5.44
C TRP A 42 -1.43 5.30 -4.66
N ARG A 43 -0.60 6.14 -5.27
CA ARG A 43 -0.06 7.35 -4.64
C ARG A 43 -1.17 8.32 -4.24
N LYS A 44 -2.21 8.47 -5.06
CA LYS A 44 -3.37 9.31 -4.71
C LYS A 44 -4.15 8.75 -3.51
N LYS A 45 -4.22 7.43 -3.37
CA LYS A 45 -4.99 6.76 -2.31
C LYS A 45 -4.20 6.56 -1.02
N TYR A 46 -2.89 6.30 -1.13
CA TYR A 46 -2.04 5.85 -0.03
C TYR A 46 -0.78 6.71 0.17
N GLY A 47 -0.48 7.69 -0.70
CA GLY A 47 0.74 8.51 -0.68
C GLY A 47 0.85 9.55 0.44
N GLY A 48 0.11 9.36 1.52
CA GLY A 48 0.28 10.08 2.80
C GLY A 48 0.04 9.16 4.00
N VAL A 49 -0.05 7.85 3.76
CA VAL A 49 -0.33 6.85 4.79
C VAL A 49 0.97 6.11 5.10
N ASP A 50 1.46 6.27 6.33
CA ASP A 50 2.65 5.56 6.79
C ASP A 50 2.35 4.05 6.93
N VAL A 51 3.31 3.18 6.59
CA VAL A 51 3.17 1.72 6.73
C VAL A 51 2.77 1.33 8.15
N ALA A 52 3.29 2.04 9.17
CA ALA A 52 2.94 1.81 10.56
C ALA A 52 1.47 2.18 10.86
N ALA A 53 0.93 3.20 10.19
CA ALA A 53 -0.48 3.57 10.31
C ALA A 53 -1.40 2.51 9.69
N ILE A 54 -1.02 1.91 8.54
CA ILE A 54 -1.79 0.80 7.94
C ILE A 54 -1.80 -0.42 8.85
N LYS A 55 -0.63 -0.82 9.36
CA LYS A 55 -0.52 -1.99 10.24
C LYS A 55 -1.36 -1.82 11.50
N ARG A 56 -1.29 -0.64 12.13
CA ARG A 56 -2.09 -0.32 13.31
C ARG A 56 -3.59 -0.24 13.01
N LEU A 57 -3.98 0.29 11.85
CA LEU A 57 -5.38 0.30 11.42
C LEU A 57 -5.93 -1.14 11.32
N ARG A 58 -5.17 -2.03 10.68
CA ARG A 58 -5.56 -3.44 10.49
C ARG A 58 -5.66 -4.20 11.82
N GLU A 59 -4.72 -3.97 12.74
CA GLU A 59 -4.78 -4.54 14.10
C GLU A 59 -6.00 -4.04 14.87
N LEU A 60 -6.29 -2.74 14.80
CA LEU A 60 -7.47 -2.14 15.42
C LEU A 60 -8.77 -2.68 14.81
N GLU A 61 -8.85 -2.87 13.49
CA GLU A 61 -10.03 -3.47 12.86
C GLU A 61 -10.23 -4.93 13.30
N HIS A 62 -9.15 -5.71 13.36
CA HIS A 62 -9.20 -7.09 13.85
C HIS A 62 -9.69 -7.17 15.30
N GLU A 63 -9.20 -6.27 16.16
CA GLU A 63 -9.60 -6.20 17.55
C GLU A 63 -11.06 -5.71 17.70
N ASN A 64 -11.50 -4.77 16.87
CA ASN A 64 -12.89 -4.29 16.86
C ASN A 64 -13.87 -5.39 16.44
N VAL A 65 -13.52 -6.19 15.43
CA VAL A 65 -14.33 -7.35 15.00
C VAL A 65 -14.40 -8.41 16.11
N ARG A 66 -13.30 -8.64 16.84
CA ARG A 66 -13.29 -9.56 17.99
C ARG A 66 -14.17 -9.04 19.13
N LEU A 67 -14.10 -7.75 19.45
CA LEU A 67 -14.87 -7.13 20.52
C LEU A 67 -16.37 -7.03 20.20
N LYS A 68 -16.74 -6.78 18.94
CA LYS A 68 -18.15 -6.75 18.49
C LYS A 68 -18.81 -8.13 18.37
N ARG A 69 -18.06 -9.21 18.55
CA ARG A 69 -18.57 -10.59 18.56
C ARG A 69 -18.94 -11.09 19.97
N ILE A 70 -18.75 -10.26 21.01
CA ILE A 70 -19.27 -10.44 22.37
C ILE A 70 -20.51 -9.56 22.51
#